data_AF-A0A3C0N2Q0-F1
#
_entry.id   AF-A0A3C0N2Q0-F1
#
_cell.length_a   1.000
_cell.length_b   1.000
_cell.length_c   1.000
_cell.angle_alpha   90.00
_cell.angle_beta   90.00
_cell.angle_gamma   90.00
#
_symmetry.space_group_name_H-M   'P 1'
#
loop_
_entity.id
_entity.type
_entity.pdbx_description
1 polymer ?
#
loop_
_entity_poly.entity_id
_entity_poly.type
_entity_poly.pdbx_seq_one_letter_code
_entity_poly.pdbx_strand_id
1 'polypeptide(L)'
;MQPTIIWQQNSDNPENGQNFAIIQQWWTNLNDKKIAWRQRLIPQTGDVNELDWEPQRFDEVFTLQTPQIRGITLYWQKPDTEQQRSTTPRKLELHQHSQQLYIYPLSQKELVIRVSTPEIIYQKIEITNPQWEGIGAGENYILTLRDNQKQLEIKLNLTPDNLEKLKEQLPG
;
A
#
# COMPACT_ATOMS: atom_id res chain seq x y z
N MET A 1 -1.66 -13.35 9.61
CA MET A 1 -1.55 -11.91 9.91
C MET A 1 -0.31 -11.40 9.20
N GLN A 2 -0.43 -10.33 8.42
CA GLN A 2 0.73 -9.78 7.70
C GLN A 2 1.61 -8.98 8.67
N PRO A 3 2.95 -8.94 8.48
CA PRO A 3 3.84 -8.26 9.40
C PRO A 3 3.62 -6.74 9.34
N THR A 4 3.10 -6.19 10.43
CA THR A 4 3.04 -4.74 10.68
C THR A 4 4.23 -4.34 11.54
N ILE A 5 5.02 -3.38 11.05
CA ILE A 5 6.15 -2.83 11.81
C ILE A 5 5.65 -1.64 12.62
N ILE A 6 5.78 -1.73 13.94
CA ILE A 6 5.28 -0.71 14.86
C ILE A 6 6.44 -0.04 15.57
N TRP A 7 6.47 1.28 15.50
CA TRP A 7 7.28 2.11 16.38
C TRP A 7 6.39 2.95 17.29
N GLN A 8 6.75 3.07 18.56
CA GLN A 8 6.04 3.91 19.51
C GLN A 8 7.02 4.63 20.45
N GLN A 9 6.75 5.90 20.70
CA GLN A 9 7.52 6.70 21.65
C GLN A 9 7.37 6.11 23.07
N ASN A 10 8.49 6.00 23.80
CA ASN A 10 8.55 5.44 25.15
C ASN A 10 8.07 3.97 25.25
N SER A 11 8.23 3.19 24.18
CA SER A 11 7.96 1.74 24.21
C SER A 11 9.15 0.97 24.77
N ASP A 12 8.87 -0.02 25.62
CA ASP A 12 9.86 -0.99 26.13
C ASP A 12 10.11 -2.16 25.16
N ASN A 13 9.51 -2.14 23.96
CA ASN A 13 9.74 -3.17 22.96
C ASN A 13 11.22 -3.14 22.50
N PRO A 14 11.99 -4.23 22.66
CA PRO A 14 13.40 -4.26 22.24
C PRO A 14 13.58 -4.03 20.73
N GLU A 15 12.59 -4.37 19.90
CA GLU A 15 12.62 -4.15 18.45
C GLU A 15 12.28 -2.71 18.04
N ASN A 16 11.83 -1.86 18.97
CA ASN A 16 11.34 -0.52 18.66
C ASN A 16 12.38 0.32 17.90
N GLY A 17 13.66 0.24 18.29
CA GLY A 17 14.75 0.93 17.59
C GLY A 17 14.94 0.43 16.15
N GLN A 18 14.89 -0.88 15.94
CA GLN A 18 14.99 -1.49 14.60
C GLN A 18 13.77 -1.14 13.73
N ASN A 19 12.57 -1.20 14.31
CA ASN A 19 11.32 -0.84 13.65
C ASN A 19 11.36 0.62 13.17
N PHE A 20 11.87 1.52 14.02
CA PHE A 20 12.06 2.91 13.65
C PHE A 20 13.01 3.07 12.47
N ALA A 21 14.14 2.35 12.46
CA ALA A 21 15.10 2.41 11.37
C ALA A 21 14.48 1.94 10.03
N ILE A 22 13.66 0.89 10.06
CA ILE A 22 12.94 0.41 8.86
C ILE A 22 11.94 1.46 8.37
N ILE A 23 11.16 2.04 9.27
CA ILE A 23 10.19 3.10 8.93
C ILE A 23 10.91 4.34 8.40
N GLN A 24 12.05 4.72 8.98
CA GLN A 24 12.88 5.81 8.51
C GLN A 24 13.35 5.58 7.08
N GLN A 25 13.90 4.40 6.78
CA GLN A 25 14.33 4.05 5.44
C GLN A 25 13.15 4.07 4.45
N TRP A 26 12.00 3.53 4.85
CA TRP A 26 10.79 3.56 4.04
C TRP A 26 10.36 5.00 3.71
N TRP A 27 10.33 5.88 4.71
CA TRP A 27 9.98 7.29 4.56
C TRP A 27 10.93 8.02 3.61
N THR A 28 12.25 7.87 3.80
CA THR A 28 13.25 8.50 2.93
C THR A 28 13.16 8.00 1.48
N ASN A 29 12.78 6.74 1.29
CA ASN A 29 12.57 6.14 -0.03
C ASN A 29 11.30 6.63 -0.74
N LEU A 30 10.48 7.49 -0.11
CA LEU A 30 9.38 8.18 -0.77
C LEU A 30 9.82 9.42 -1.56
N ASN A 31 11.10 9.79 -1.52
CA ASN A 31 11.57 10.96 -2.25
C ASN A 31 11.26 10.83 -3.74
N ASP A 32 10.64 11.88 -4.29
CA ASP A 32 10.17 11.98 -5.67
C ASP A 32 9.11 10.94 -6.07
N LYS A 33 8.47 10.29 -5.09
CA LYS A 33 7.33 9.40 -5.34
C LYS A 33 6.02 10.14 -5.14
N LYS A 34 5.08 9.89 -6.06
CA LYS A 34 3.67 10.25 -5.85
C LYS A 34 3.15 9.46 -4.65
N ILE A 35 2.42 10.11 -3.75
CA ILE A 35 1.80 9.50 -2.58
C ILE A 35 0.34 9.94 -2.47
N ALA A 36 -0.48 9.12 -1.81
CA ALA A 36 -1.76 9.54 -1.26
C ALA A 36 -1.58 9.87 0.23
N TRP A 37 -2.05 11.04 0.62
CA TRP A 37 -2.03 11.55 1.98
C TRP A 37 -3.47 11.68 2.46
N ARG A 38 -3.89 10.84 3.40
CA ARG A 38 -5.26 10.83 3.93
C ARG A 38 -5.26 11.08 5.43
N GLN A 39 -6.27 11.76 5.95
CA GLN A 39 -6.37 12.08 7.39
C GLN A 39 -7.76 11.78 7.92
N ARG A 40 -7.84 11.12 9.09
CA ARG A 40 -9.12 10.76 9.72
C ARG A 40 -9.06 11.01 11.23
N LEU A 41 -10.19 11.37 11.80
CA LEU A 41 -10.37 11.39 13.25
C LEU A 41 -10.61 9.97 13.74
N ILE A 42 -9.84 9.53 14.73
CA ILE A 42 -9.98 8.24 15.39
C ILE A 42 -11.35 8.22 16.08
N PRO A 43 -12.18 7.19 15.83
CA PRO A 43 -13.49 7.07 16.45
C PRO A 43 -13.36 6.91 17.97
N GLN A 44 -14.44 7.17 18.71
CA GLN A 44 -14.45 7.00 20.17
C GLN A 44 -14.15 5.56 20.62
N THR A 45 -14.40 4.57 19.74
CA THR A 45 -14.02 3.16 19.92
C THR A 45 -12.50 2.98 19.98
N GLY A 46 -11.73 3.90 19.41
CA GLY A 46 -10.28 3.82 19.30
C GLY A 46 -9.80 2.86 18.19
N ASP A 47 -10.72 2.18 17.50
CA ASP A 47 -10.37 1.21 16.46
C ASP A 47 -10.17 1.91 15.11
N VAL A 48 -8.91 1.92 14.67
CA VAL A 48 -8.48 2.53 13.40
C VAL A 48 -8.92 1.69 12.20
N ASN A 49 -9.24 0.41 12.40
CA ASN A 49 -9.73 -0.47 11.34
C ASN A 49 -11.17 -0.13 10.91
N GLU A 50 -11.92 0.61 11.73
CA GLU A 50 -13.26 1.10 11.41
C GLU A 50 -13.24 2.33 10.49
N LEU A 51 -12.06 2.91 10.26
CA LEU A 51 -11.93 4.13 9.46
C LEU A 51 -12.12 3.84 7.97
N ASP A 52 -13.08 4.55 7.37
CA ASP A 52 -13.22 4.61 5.92
C ASP A 52 -12.11 5.47 5.32
N TRP A 53 -11.24 4.82 4.55
CA TRP A 53 -10.13 5.46 3.89
C TRP A 53 -10.42 5.85 2.45
N GLU A 54 -11.64 5.71 1.94
CA GLU A 54 -11.99 6.21 0.59
C GLU A 54 -11.65 7.71 0.46
N PRO A 55 -11.22 8.18 -0.73
CA PRO A 55 -10.82 9.57 -0.92
C PRO A 55 -11.87 10.59 -0.46
N GLN A 56 -11.48 11.53 0.40
CA GLN A 56 -12.32 12.62 0.90
C GLN A 56 -11.76 14.00 0.50
N ARG A 57 -12.58 15.05 0.69
CA ARG A 57 -12.29 16.43 0.23
C ARG A 57 -10.93 17.00 0.69
N PHE A 58 -10.41 16.56 1.83
CA PHE A 58 -9.14 17.03 2.40
C PHE A 58 -7.97 16.06 2.21
N ASP A 59 -8.22 14.95 1.52
CA ASP A 59 -7.17 14.04 1.13
C ASP A 59 -6.42 14.60 -0.08
N GLU A 60 -5.13 14.33 -0.13
CA GLU A 60 -4.26 14.90 -1.14
C GLU A 60 -3.47 13.81 -1.85
N VAL A 61 -3.14 14.08 -3.11
CA VAL A 61 -2.21 13.26 -3.88
C VAL A 61 -1.14 14.18 -4.45
N PHE A 62 0.11 13.97 -4.06
CA PHE A 62 1.23 14.81 -4.48
C PHE A 62 2.54 14.02 -4.49
N THR A 63 3.55 14.56 -5.17
CA THR A 63 4.91 14.01 -5.14
C THR A 63 5.61 14.45 -3.86
N LEU A 64 6.06 13.51 -3.04
CA LEU A 64 6.71 13.85 -1.78
C LEU A 64 8.19 14.19 -2.02
N GLN A 65 8.60 15.38 -1.59
CA GLN A 65 9.98 15.86 -1.77
C GLN A 65 10.72 15.96 -0.44
N THR A 66 12.02 15.69 -0.50
CA THR A 66 12.96 15.82 0.62
C THR A 66 12.49 15.16 1.94
N PRO A 67 11.90 13.93 1.92
CA PRO A 67 11.55 13.22 3.14
C PRO A 67 12.77 13.01 4.01
N GLN A 68 12.69 13.43 5.26
CA GLN A 68 13.71 13.15 6.26
C GLN A 68 13.07 12.96 7.62
N ILE A 69 13.75 12.22 8.48
CA ILE A 69 13.38 12.11 9.89
C ILE A 69 14.53 12.70 10.71
N ARG A 70 14.23 13.69 11.56
CA ARG A 70 15.22 14.29 12.48
C ARG A 70 14.75 14.07 13.92
N GLY A 71 15.52 13.29 14.68
CA GLY A 71 15.04 12.70 15.93
C GLY A 71 13.90 11.73 15.62
N ILE A 72 12.68 12.08 16.03
CA ILE A 72 11.46 11.33 15.70
C ILE A 72 10.52 12.08 14.75
N THR A 73 10.82 13.34 14.43
CA THR A 73 9.94 14.19 13.63
C THR A 73 10.14 13.93 12.15
N LEU A 74 9.04 13.63 11.44
CA LEU A 74 9.01 13.47 10.00
C LEU A 74 8.92 14.86 9.37
N TYR A 75 9.74 15.11 8.34
CA TYR A 75 9.73 16.32 7.52
C TYR A 75 9.56 15.96 6.05
N TRP A 76 8.90 16.84 5.29
CA TRP A 76 8.72 16.72 3.84
C TRP A 76 8.39 18.08 3.21
N GLN A 77 8.41 18.13 1.88
CA GLN A 77 7.94 19.25 1.06
C GLN A 77 6.94 18.77 0.01
N LYS A 78 6.11 19.70 -0.47
CA LYS A 78 5.27 19.52 -1.66
C LYS A 78 5.94 20.22 -2.85
N PRO A 79 5.74 19.75 -4.09
CA PRO A 79 6.47 20.24 -5.27
C PRO A 79 6.25 21.73 -5.53
N ASP A 80 5.06 22.25 -5.21
CA ASP A 80 4.70 23.64 -5.49
C ASP A 80 4.96 24.58 -4.30
N THR A 81 5.64 24.11 -3.25
CA THR A 81 5.89 24.91 -2.04
C THR A 81 7.31 24.72 -1.53
N GLU A 82 8.05 25.81 -1.36
CA GLU A 82 9.35 25.78 -0.67
C GLU A 82 9.20 25.50 0.84
N GLN A 83 7.99 25.65 1.38
CA GLN A 83 7.70 25.44 2.79
C GLN A 83 7.86 23.98 3.19
N GLN A 84 8.82 23.72 4.07
CA GLN A 84 8.96 22.43 4.73
C GLN A 84 7.82 22.22 5.73
N ARG A 85 7.20 21.04 5.66
CA ARG A 85 6.17 20.55 6.58
C ARG A 85 6.78 19.53 7.53
N SER A 86 6.15 19.35 8.68
CA SER A 86 6.59 18.39 9.68
C SER A 86 5.48 17.84 10.56
N THR A 87 5.67 16.64 11.09
CA THR A 87 4.84 16.08 12.16
C THR A 87 5.69 15.23 13.10
N THR A 88 5.50 15.40 14.41
CA THR A 88 6.14 14.57 15.44
C THR A 88 5.16 13.47 15.84
N PRO A 89 5.44 12.19 15.57
CA PRO A 89 4.56 11.09 15.91
C PRO A 89 4.75 10.62 17.36
N ARG A 90 3.66 10.16 17.98
CA ARG A 90 3.70 9.29 19.17
C ARG A 90 3.79 7.81 18.80
N LYS A 91 3.31 7.44 17.61
CA LYS A 91 3.29 6.07 17.07
C LYS A 91 3.36 6.12 15.55
N LEU A 92 4.02 5.12 14.97
CA LEU A 92 4.09 4.86 13.54
C LEU A 92 3.76 3.38 13.31
N GLU A 93 2.94 3.07 12.31
CA GLU A 93 2.64 1.69 11.89
C GLU A 93 2.85 1.56 10.39
N LEU A 94 3.83 0.75 9.99
CA LEU A 94 4.13 0.48 8.59
C LEU A 94 3.59 -0.90 8.21
N HIS A 95 2.65 -0.89 7.27
CA HIS A 95 2.11 -2.07 6.61
C HIS A 95 2.93 -2.30 5.34
N GLN A 96 3.94 -3.17 5.43
CA GLN A 96 4.93 -3.32 4.36
C GLN A 96 4.34 -3.85 3.06
N HIS A 97 3.32 -4.71 3.12
CA HIS A 97 2.75 -5.29 1.91
C HIS A 97 1.91 -4.27 1.13
N SER A 98 1.07 -3.50 1.82
CA SER A 98 0.25 -2.46 1.21
C SER A 98 0.99 -1.13 0.99
N GLN A 99 2.24 -1.02 1.45
CA GLN A 99 3.05 0.21 1.38
C GLN A 99 2.31 1.40 2.00
N GLN A 100 1.74 1.18 3.19
CA GLN A 100 0.98 2.17 3.95
C GLN A 100 1.67 2.46 5.28
N LEU A 101 1.93 3.74 5.56
CA LEU A 101 2.40 4.22 6.84
C LEU A 101 1.28 5.00 7.54
N TYR A 102 0.87 4.53 8.71
CA TYR A 102 -0.01 5.25 9.62
C TYR A 102 0.83 6.06 10.60
N ILE A 103 0.55 7.35 10.69
CA ILE A 103 1.22 8.32 11.53
C ILE A 103 0.21 8.82 12.54
N TYR A 104 0.52 8.64 13.82
CA TYR A 104 -0.28 9.13 14.94
C TYR A 104 0.43 10.34 15.54
N PRO A 105 -0.01 11.57 15.28
CA PRO A 105 0.68 12.77 15.74
C PRO A 105 0.65 12.91 17.26
N LEU A 106 1.72 13.44 17.83
CA LEU A 106 1.81 13.74 19.26
C LEU A 106 0.91 14.93 19.65
N SER A 107 0.81 15.94 18.77
CA SER A 107 0.03 17.17 19.01
C SER A 107 -1.48 16.99 18.85
N GLN A 108 -1.93 15.96 18.12
CA GLN A 108 -3.34 15.70 17.83
C GLN A 108 -3.64 14.22 18.06
N LYS A 109 -4.01 13.87 19.30
CA LYS A 109 -4.15 12.47 19.74
C LYS A 109 -5.26 11.70 19.02
N GLU A 110 -6.29 12.42 18.59
CA GLU A 110 -7.47 11.92 17.88
C GLU A 110 -7.25 11.88 16.37
N LEU A 111 -6.09 12.28 15.84
CA LEU A 111 -5.81 12.25 14.41
C LEU A 111 -4.98 11.02 14.06
N VAL A 112 -5.33 10.38 12.94
CA VAL A 112 -4.43 9.45 12.24
C VAL A 112 -4.26 9.91 10.81
N ILE A 113 -3.02 9.89 10.34
CA ILE A 113 -2.64 10.22 8.98
C ILE A 113 -2.17 8.94 8.32
N ARG A 114 -2.69 8.63 7.13
CA ARG A 114 -2.19 7.52 6.31
C ARG A 114 -1.47 8.05 5.09
N VAL A 115 -0.20 7.69 4.97
CA VAL A 115 0.62 7.94 3.80
C VAL A 115 0.78 6.63 3.05
N SER A 116 0.39 6.59 1.79
CA SER A 116 0.59 5.41 0.94
C SER A 116 1.21 5.80 -0.38
N THR A 117 2.07 4.95 -0.94
CA THR A 117 2.32 5.02 -2.38
C THR A 117 1.01 4.62 -3.09
N PRO A 118 0.66 5.21 -4.25
CA PRO A 118 -0.47 4.74 -5.03
C PRO A 118 -0.34 3.23 -5.19
N GLU A 119 -1.34 2.51 -4.73
CA GLU A 119 -1.37 1.06 -4.82
C GLU A 119 -1.12 0.66 -6.28
N ILE A 120 -0.46 -0.47 -6.50
CA ILE A 120 -0.71 -1.22 -7.72
C ILE A 120 -2.20 -1.60 -7.62
N ILE A 121 -3.06 -0.76 -8.19
CA ILE A 121 -4.49 -1.02 -8.26
C ILE A 121 -4.62 -2.21 -9.21
N TYR A 122 -4.66 -3.42 -8.64
CA TYR A 122 -5.07 -4.59 -9.39
C TYR A 122 -6.52 -4.35 -9.82
N GLN A 123 -6.74 -4.12 -11.11
CA GLN A 123 -8.09 -4.10 -11.64
C GLN A 123 -8.65 -5.51 -11.51
N LYS A 124 -9.59 -5.72 -10.58
CA LYS A 124 -10.30 -6.98 -10.44
C LYS A 124 -11.29 -7.09 -11.59
N ILE A 125 -11.05 -8.04 -12.49
CA ILE A 125 -11.98 -8.40 -13.55
C ILE A 125 -12.57 -9.76 -13.19
N GLU A 126 -13.87 -9.79 -12.94
CA GLU A 126 -14.59 -11.03 -12.60
C GLU A 126 -15.34 -11.56 -13.82
N ILE A 127 -14.95 -12.77 -14.25
CA ILE A 127 -15.61 -13.51 -15.32
C ILE A 127 -16.26 -14.75 -14.73
N THR A 128 -17.54 -14.96 -15.03
CA THR A 128 -18.30 -16.11 -14.54
C THR A 128 -18.40 -17.14 -15.66
N ASN A 129 -17.80 -18.31 -15.46
CA ASN A 129 -17.81 -19.43 -16.40
C ASN A 129 -17.45 -19.04 -17.86
N PRO A 130 -16.24 -18.49 -18.09
CA PRO A 130 -15.80 -18.11 -19.44
C PRO A 130 -15.73 -19.32 -20.38
N GLN A 131 -15.81 -19.05 -21.69
CA GLN A 131 -15.27 -19.97 -22.67
C GLN A 131 -13.74 -19.95 -22.60
N TRP A 132 -13.14 -21.12 -22.52
CA TRP A 132 -11.69 -21.31 -22.48
C TRP A 132 -11.15 -21.94 -23.75
N GLU A 133 -9.98 -21.48 -24.20
CA GLU A 133 -9.24 -22.08 -25.30
C GLU A 133 -7.75 -22.03 -24.96
N GLY A 134 -7.05 -23.14 -25.15
CA GLY A 134 -5.62 -23.25 -24.86
C GLY A 134 -4.83 -23.67 -26.10
N ILE A 135 -3.79 -22.91 -26.43
CA ILE A 135 -2.95 -23.11 -27.62
C ILE A 135 -1.47 -23.10 -27.22
N GLY A 136 -0.72 -24.08 -27.72
CA GLY A 136 0.74 -24.08 -27.60
C GLY A 136 1.37 -23.01 -28.51
N ALA A 137 2.26 -22.20 -27.96
CA ALA A 137 2.96 -21.13 -28.67
C ALA A 137 4.48 -21.27 -28.45
N GLY A 138 5.10 -22.20 -29.19
CA GLY A 138 6.50 -22.59 -28.98
C GLY A 138 6.66 -23.30 -27.63
N GLU A 139 7.57 -22.80 -26.80
CA GLU A 139 7.76 -23.29 -25.42
C GLU A 139 6.72 -22.72 -24.44
N ASN A 140 5.97 -21.70 -24.83
CA ASN A 140 4.94 -21.10 -23.99
C ASN A 140 3.54 -21.64 -24.32
N TYR A 141 2.59 -21.34 -23.44
CA TYR A 141 1.19 -21.72 -23.59
C TYR A 141 0.29 -20.50 -23.48
N ILE A 142 -0.68 -20.36 -24.38
CA ILE A 142 -1.64 -19.25 -24.36
C ILE A 142 -2.99 -19.81 -23.96
N LEU A 143 -3.53 -19.35 -22.82
CA LEU A 143 -4.89 -19.63 -22.39
C LEU A 143 -5.75 -18.38 -22.60
N THR A 144 -6.80 -18.51 -23.40
CA THR A 144 -7.77 -17.45 -23.66
C THR A 144 -9.05 -17.72 -22.89
N LEU A 145 -9.54 -16.72 -22.16
CA LEU A 145 -10.82 -16.71 -21.45
C LEU A 145 -11.74 -15.68 -22.10
N ARG A 146 -12.91 -16.10 -22.58
CA ARG A 146 -13.87 -15.24 -23.27
C ARG A 146 -15.23 -15.23 -22.57
N ASP A 147 -15.72 -14.03 -22.27
CA ASP A 147 -17.09 -13.77 -21.81
C ASP A 147 -17.84 -13.04 -22.92
N ASN A 148 -18.71 -13.76 -23.62
CA ASN A 148 -19.48 -13.20 -24.73
C ASN A 148 -20.60 -12.26 -24.27
N GLN A 149 -21.06 -12.37 -23.01
CA GLN A 149 -22.10 -11.48 -22.47
C GLN A 149 -21.51 -10.11 -22.12
N LYS A 150 -20.31 -10.10 -21.54
CA LYS A 150 -19.58 -8.87 -21.21
C LYS A 150 -18.70 -8.34 -22.34
N GLN A 151 -18.66 -9.04 -23.49
CA GLN A 151 -17.77 -8.75 -24.63
C GLN A 151 -16.30 -8.61 -24.20
N LEU A 152 -15.85 -9.51 -23.35
CA LEU A 152 -14.53 -9.47 -22.72
C LEU A 152 -13.70 -10.68 -23.14
N GLU A 153 -12.44 -10.44 -23.50
CA GLU A 153 -11.45 -11.48 -23.79
C GLU A 153 -10.19 -11.21 -22.97
N ILE A 154 -9.76 -12.20 -22.19
CA ILE A 154 -8.52 -12.18 -21.40
C ILE A 154 -7.58 -13.24 -21.97
N LYS A 155 -6.33 -12.86 -22.26
CA LYS A 155 -5.27 -13.78 -22.69
C LYS A 155 -4.21 -13.92 -21.62
N LEU A 156 -3.93 -15.15 -21.24
CA LEU A 156 -2.90 -15.54 -20.29
C LEU A 156 -1.76 -16.19 -21.07
N ASN A 157 -0.60 -15.55 -21.10
CA ASN A 157 0.63 -16.13 -21.65
C ASN A 157 1.39 -16.82 -20.51
N LEU A 158 1.40 -18.13 -20.51
CA LEU A 158 1.99 -18.98 -19.48
C LEU A 158 3.33 -19.53 -19.97
N THR A 159 4.35 -19.41 -19.12
CA THR A 159 5.58 -20.20 -19.27
C THR A 159 5.33 -21.65 -18.84
N PRO A 160 6.20 -22.61 -19.21
CA PRO A 160 6.10 -23.99 -18.74
C PRO A 160 5.92 -24.10 -17.22
N ASP A 161 6.76 -23.40 -16.46
CA ASP A 161 6.72 -23.43 -14.99
C ASP A 161 5.39 -22.94 -14.42
N ASN A 162 4.82 -21.87 -14.99
CA ASN A 162 3.55 -21.32 -14.53
C ASN A 162 2.36 -22.19 -14.96
N LEU A 163 2.46 -22.89 -16.09
CA LEU A 163 1.46 -23.85 -16.51
C LEU A 163 1.41 -25.05 -15.56
N GLU A 164 2.56 -25.59 -15.15
CA GLU A 164 2.60 -26.68 -14.17
C GLU A 164 2.02 -26.25 -12.82
N LYS A 165 2.39 -25.06 -12.32
CA LYS A 165 1.78 -24.50 -11.12
C LYS A 165 0.26 -24.33 -11.25
N LEU A 166 -0.23 -23.90 -12.41
CA LEU A 166 -1.67 -23.78 -12.63
C LEU A 166 -2.36 -25.14 -12.53
N LYS A 167 -1.79 -26.19 -13.11
CA LYS A 167 -2.33 -27.56 -13.06
C LYS A 167 -2.37 -28.08 -11.62
N GLU A 168 -1.35 -27.81 -10.81
CA GLU A 168 -1.30 -28.23 -9.40
C GLU A 168 -2.40 -27.58 -8.53
N GLN A 169 -2.88 -26.38 -8.91
CA GLN A 169 -3.90 -25.64 -8.16
C GLN A 169 -5.33 -25.99 -8.59
N LEU A 170 -5.50 -26.68 -9.72
CA LEU A 170 -6.82 -27.11 -10.18
C LEU A 170 -7.16 -28.48 -9.54
N PRO A 171 -8.35 -28.63 -8.94
CA PRO A 171 -8.80 -29.95 -8.50
C PRO A 171 -8.93 -30.88 -9.72
N GLY A 172 -8.33 -32.06 -9.62
CA GLY A 172 -8.43 -33.14 -10.61
C GLY A 172 -9.78 -33.85 -10.62
#